data_AF-E3FX66-F1
#
_entry.id   AF-E3FX66-F1
#
_cell.length_a   1.000
_cell.length_b   1.000
_cell.length_c   1.000
_cell.angle_alpha   90.00
_cell.angle_beta   90.00
_cell.angle_gamma   90.00
#
_symmetry.space_group_name_H-M   'P 1'
#
loop_
_entity.id
_entity.type
_entity.pdbx_description
1 polymer ?
#
loop_
_entity_poly.entity_id
_entity_poly.type
_entity_poly.pdbx_seq_one_letter_code
_entity_poly.pdbx_strand_id
1 'polypeptide(L)'
;MKKLTGVLALSLSLFAGCRSAGDSSVRPDASAPAQTGTSQDALAGDAGIAPAPSEPAALSEAERQAKEACLDQWLKARKLDPYGNDEGTMYMGGTPLFNEATGETKDRLEYVYQKQPESKKACLEAGAAPQGK
;
A
#
# COMPACT_ATOMS: atom_id res chain seq x y z
N MET A 1 -7.74 -29.02 -39.75
CA MET A 1 -6.54 -28.95 -40.62
C MET A 1 -6.57 -27.65 -41.43
N LYS A 2 -5.75 -26.66 -41.04
CA LYS A 2 -5.18 -25.61 -41.90
C LYS A 2 -4.05 -24.96 -41.11
N LYS A 3 -2.82 -25.28 -41.49
CA LYS A 3 -1.59 -24.65 -41.01
C LYS A 3 -1.42 -23.36 -41.81
N LEU A 4 -1.08 -22.25 -41.16
CA LEU A 4 -0.51 -21.08 -41.82
C LEU A 4 0.62 -20.53 -40.95
N THR A 5 1.80 -20.81 -41.47
CA THR A 5 3.13 -20.36 -41.10
C THR A 5 3.27 -18.87 -41.42
N GLY A 6 3.90 -18.10 -40.55
CA GLY A 6 4.27 -16.71 -40.83
C GLY A 6 5.20 -16.16 -39.77
N VAL A 7 6.50 -16.17 -40.07
CA VAL A 7 7.64 -15.72 -39.25
C VAL A 7 7.82 -14.19 -39.39
N LEU A 8 8.60 -13.61 -38.47
CA LEU A 8 9.17 -12.24 -38.38
C LEU A 8 8.34 -11.26 -37.51
N ALA A 9 8.91 -10.50 -36.58
CA ALA A 9 10.31 -10.17 -36.33
C ALA A 9 10.56 -9.92 -34.83
N LEU A 10 11.70 -10.45 -34.38
CA LEU A 10 12.32 -10.22 -33.08
C LEU A 10 12.74 -8.75 -32.97
N SER A 11 12.05 -7.96 -32.14
CA SER A 11 12.50 -6.61 -31.77
C SER A 11 12.93 -6.63 -30.31
N LEU A 12 14.21 -6.91 -30.11
CA LEU A 12 14.89 -6.95 -28.81
C LEU A 12 15.39 -5.54 -28.48
N SER A 13 14.56 -4.72 -27.82
CA SER A 13 15.00 -3.43 -27.30
C SER A 13 15.58 -3.60 -25.90
N LEU A 14 16.90 -3.87 -25.85
CA LEU A 14 17.71 -3.68 -24.64
C LEU A 14 17.78 -2.19 -24.31
N PHE A 15 17.04 -1.73 -23.30
CA PHE A 15 17.43 -0.52 -22.57
C PHE A 15 18.30 -0.92 -21.39
N ALA A 16 19.60 -1.02 -21.68
CA ALA A 16 20.65 -0.94 -20.68
C ALA A 16 20.55 0.44 -20.00
N GLY A 17 20.62 0.43 -18.67
CA GLY A 17 20.28 1.58 -17.84
C GLY A 17 21.22 2.79 -17.99
N CYS A 18 20.66 3.97 -17.76
CA CYS A 18 21.40 5.14 -17.35
C CYS A 18 21.28 5.27 -15.83
N ARG A 19 22.37 4.93 -15.15
CA ARG A 19 22.61 5.31 -13.75
C ARG A 19 22.81 6.82 -13.74
N SER A 20 21.89 7.59 -13.17
CA SER A 20 22.11 9.02 -12.94
C SER A 20 22.91 9.17 -11.65
N ALA A 21 24.23 9.12 -11.77
CA ALA A 21 25.15 9.50 -10.73
C ALA A 21 26.15 10.53 -11.28
N GLY A 22 26.13 11.70 -10.65
CA GLY A 22 27.13 12.77 -10.78
C GLY A 22 26.84 13.79 -11.88
N ASP A 23 27.27 15.04 -11.78
CA ASP A 23 27.83 15.82 -10.68
C ASP A 23 27.99 17.25 -11.23
N SER A 24 27.85 18.25 -10.35
CA SER A 24 28.43 19.59 -10.46
C SER A 24 28.14 20.48 -11.69
N SER A 25 27.36 21.54 -11.44
CA SER A 25 27.74 22.86 -11.96
C SER A 25 28.09 23.76 -10.78
N VAL A 26 29.40 23.96 -10.65
CA VAL A 26 30.10 24.92 -9.80
C VAL A 26 29.52 26.33 -9.98
N ARG A 27 29.26 27.03 -8.86
CA ARG A 27 29.21 28.50 -8.79
C ARG A 27 30.45 28.95 -8.00
N PRO A 28 31.26 29.91 -8.49
CA PRO A 28 32.40 30.40 -7.73
C PRO A 28 32.01 31.50 -6.72
N ASP A 29 32.47 31.24 -5.49
CA ASP A 29 33.03 32.11 -4.44
C ASP A 29 32.38 33.45 -4.03
N ALA A 30 31.99 33.54 -2.75
CA ALA A 30 32.59 34.52 -1.83
C ALA A 30 32.16 34.26 -0.36
N SER A 31 33.17 33.99 0.48
CA SER A 31 33.24 34.13 1.96
C SER A 31 32.85 32.93 2.86
N ALA A 32 33.88 32.24 3.34
CA ALA A 32 33.93 31.23 4.42
C ALA A 32 33.96 31.89 5.85
N PRO A 33 34.08 31.18 7.02
CA PRO A 33 34.30 29.73 7.24
C PRO A 33 33.53 29.06 8.41
N ALA A 34 33.77 27.74 8.54
CA ALA A 34 33.59 26.84 9.71
C ALA A 34 32.14 26.50 10.12
N GLN A 35 31.75 25.23 10.31
CA GLN A 35 32.41 24.19 11.09
C GLN A 35 32.15 22.78 10.52
N THR A 36 33.24 22.04 10.42
CA THR A 36 33.34 20.59 10.58
C THR A 36 32.48 20.08 11.75
N GLY A 37 31.70 19.03 11.48
CA GLY A 37 30.96 18.27 12.47
C GLY A 37 30.55 16.93 11.91
N THR A 38 31.53 16.10 11.58
CA THR A 38 31.31 14.65 11.47
C THR A 38 30.97 14.15 12.86
N SER A 39 29.78 13.57 13.01
CA SER A 39 29.45 12.64 14.09
C SER A 39 28.51 11.59 13.51
N GLN A 40 29.06 10.72 12.67
CA GLN A 40 28.63 9.33 12.69
C GLN A 40 29.43 8.68 13.81
N ASP A 41 28.83 8.52 14.99
CA ASP A 41 29.11 7.37 15.83
C ASP A 41 28.01 7.14 16.86
N ALA A 42 27.58 5.88 16.87
CA ALA A 42 26.89 5.11 17.89
C ALA A 42 26.16 5.84 19.02
N LEU A 43 24.83 5.64 19.09
CA LEU A 43 24.25 4.96 20.25
C LEU A 43 23.18 3.97 19.79
N ALA A 44 23.57 2.70 19.83
CA ALA A 44 22.64 1.60 20.04
C ALA A 44 21.83 1.89 21.31
N GLY A 45 20.55 2.21 21.11
CA GLY A 45 19.53 2.19 22.16
C GLY A 45 18.69 0.94 21.99
N ASP A 46 19.29 -0.22 22.28
CA ASP A 46 18.55 -1.38 22.76
C ASP A 46 17.95 -1.00 24.12
N ALA A 47 16.73 -0.48 24.08
CA ALA A 47 15.87 -0.39 25.24
C ALA A 47 14.55 -0.97 24.79
N GLY A 48 14.38 -2.26 25.07
CA GLY A 48 13.15 -2.99 24.83
C GLY A 48 11.96 -2.17 25.30
N ILE A 49 11.16 -1.70 24.35
CA ILE A 49 9.78 -1.38 24.63
C ILE A 49 9.13 -2.72 24.98
N ALA A 50 9.01 -2.99 26.27
CA ALA A 50 8.14 -4.02 26.78
C ALA A 50 6.75 -3.78 26.16
N PRO A 51 6.11 -4.78 25.52
CA PRO A 51 4.73 -4.61 25.08
C PRO A 51 3.87 -4.44 26.32
N ALA A 52 3.27 -3.26 26.47
CA ALA A 52 2.24 -3.03 27.46
C ALA A 52 1.09 -4.02 27.22
N PRO A 53 0.58 -4.71 28.26
CA PRO A 53 -0.54 -5.61 28.09
C PRO A 53 -1.85 -4.81 28.14
N SER A 54 -2.81 -5.21 27.29
CA SER A 54 -4.23 -4.81 27.24
C SER A 54 -4.65 -3.85 26.11
N GLU A 55 -4.30 -4.16 24.87
CA GLU A 55 -5.19 -3.90 23.72
C GLU A 55 -5.66 -5.26 23.18
N PRO A 56 -6.96 -5.43 22.80
CA PRO A 56 -7.41 -6.67 22.18
C PRO A 56 -6.54 -6.89 20.94
N ALA A 57 -5.82 -8.02 20.91
CA ALA A 57 -4.74 -8.30 19.98
C ALA A 57 -5.02 -7.68 18.60
N ALA A 58 -4.30 -6.60 18.29
CA ALA A 58 -4.34 -6.00 16.96
C ALA A 58 -4.08 -7.12 15.95
N LEU A 59 -4.96 -7.24 14.95
CA LEU A 59 -4.80 -8.22 13.88
C LEU A 59 -3.37 -8.14 13.36
N SER A 60 -2.72 -9.29 13.15
CA SER A 60 -1.41 -9.27 12.52
C SER A 60 -1.51 -8.62 11.14
N GLU A 61 -0.45 -7.94 10.70
CA GLU A 61 -0.48 -7.27 9.39
C GLU A 61 -0.78 -8.25 8.25
N ALA A 62 -0.32 -9.50 8.37
CA ALA A 62 -0.64 -10.57 7.42
C ALA A 62 -2.15 -10.88 7.39
N GLU A 63 -2.80 -10.99 8.55
CA GLU A 63 -4.25 -11.22 8.62
C GLU A 63 -5.05 -10.03 8.10
N ARG A 64 -4.58 -8.80 8.39
CA ARG A 64 -5.19 -7.57 7.87
C ARG A 64 -5.11 -7.54 6.34
N GLN A 65 -3.92 -7.77 5.79
CA GLN A 65 -3.69 -7.81 4.36
C GLN A 65 -4.53 -8.89 3.66
N ALA A 66 -4.66 -10.07 4.26
CA ALA A 66 -5.49 -11.14 3.71
C ALA A 66 -6.99 -10.75 3.67
N LYS A 67 -7.49 -10.07 4.70
CA LYS A 67 -8.87 -9.56 4.75
C LYS A 67 -9.10 -8.45 3.72
N GLU A 68 -8.17 -7.50 3.60
CA GLU A 68 -8.21 -6.45 2.59
C GLU A 68 -8.23 -7.03 1.17
N ALA A 69 -7.35 -7.99 0.88
CA ALA A 69 -7.30 -8.64 -0.43
C ALA A 69 -8.59 -9.38 -0.78
N CYS A 70 -9.21 -10.07 0.19
CA CYS A 70 -10.50 -10.68 -0.03
C CYS A 70 -11.60 -9.64 -0.28
N LEU A 71 -11.63 -8.58 0.54
CA LEU A 71 -12.60 -7.51 0.42
C LEU A 71 -12.54 -6.85 -0.96
N ASP A 72 -11.33 -6.56 -1.45
CA ASP A 72 -11.11 -5.95 -2.75
C ASP A 72 -11.64 -6.81 -3.90
N GLN A 73 -11.42 -8.13 -3.84
CA GLN A 73 -11.97 -9.06 -4.82
C GLN A 73 -13.50 -9.09 -4.77
N TRP A 74 -14.06 -9.09 -3.56
CA TRP A 74 -15.51 -9.11 -3.35
C TRP A 74 -16.19 -7.84 -3.88
N LEU A 75 -15.60 -6.67 -3.64
CA LEU A 75 -16.06 -5.37 -4.11
C LEU A 75 -15.98 -5.29 -5.64
N LYS A 76 -14.83 -5.68 -6.21
CA LYS A 76 -14.61 -5.69 -7.65
C LYS A 76 -15.61 -6.58 -8.39
N ALA A 77 -15.91 -7.77 -7.85
CA ALA A 77 -16.89 -8.68 -8.44
C ALA A 77 -18.30 -8.08 -8.51
N ARG A 78 -18.59 -7.04 -7.70
CA ARG A 78 -19.89 -6.37 -7.60
C ARG A 78 -19.92 -4.98 -8.22
N LYS A 79 -18.82 -4.55 -8.85
CA LYS A 79 -18.68 -3.18 -9.40
C LYS A 79 -18.92 -2.10 -8.35
N LEU A 80 -18.41 -2.37 -7.15
CA LEU A 80 -18.37 -1.39 -6.07
C LEU A 80 -17.00 -0.73 -6.03
N ASP A 81 -16.97 0.51 -5.57
CA ASP A 81 -15.75 1.25 -5.31
C ASP A 81 -15.01 0.71 -4.07
N PRO A 82 -13.80 1.22 -3.75
CA PRO A 82 -13.01 0.76 -2.61
C PRO A 82 -13.71 0.90 -1.24
N TYR A 83 -14.78 1.67 -1.14
CA TYR A 83 -15.51 1.94 0.09
C TYR A 83 -16.90 1.27 0.10
N GLY A 84 -17.21 0.43 -0.88
CA GLY A 84 -18.49 -0.28 -0.96
C GLY A 84 -19.66 0.57 -1.45
N ASN A 85 -19.39 1.68 -2.15
CA ASN A 85 -20.39 2.43 -2.91
C ASN A 85 -20.41 1.98 -4.37
N ASP A 86 -21.40 2.46 -5.13
CA ASP A 86 -21.42 2.25 -6.58
C ASP A 86 -20.16 2.83 -7.24
N GLU A 87 -19.64 2.12 -8.24
CA GLU A 87 -18.52 2.60 -9.04
C GLU A 87 -18.83 3.97 -9.65
N GLY A 88 -17.86 4.89 -9.58
CA GLY A 88 -18.02 6.27 -10.04
C GLY A 88 -18.57 7.24 -8.98
N THR A 89 -18.81 6.78 -7.75
CA THR A 89 -19.15 7.67 -6.63
C THR A 89 -18.07 8.74 -6.45
N MET A 90 -18.49 10.01 -6.48
CA MET A 90 -17.61 11.15 -6.21
C MET A 90 -17.65 11.54 -4.75
N TYR A 91 -16.49 11.81 -4.16
CA TYR A 91 -16.36 12.28 -2.79
C TYR A 91 -15.83 13.72 -2.80
N MET A 92 -16.67 14.66 -2.37
CA MET A 92 -16.26 16.04 -2.20
C MET A 92 -15.53 16.18 -0.87
N GLY A 93 -14.24 16.50 -0.90
CA GLY A 93 -13.45 16.71 0.33
C GLY A 93 -12.58 15.53 0.78
N GLY A 94 -12.45 14.45 0.01
CA GLY A 94 -11.51 13.37 0.32
C GLY A 94 -12.15 11.98 0.31
N THR A 95 -11.80 11.14 1.28
CA THR A 95 -12.36 9.77 1.37
C THR A 95 -13.53 9.75 2.37
N PRO A 96 -14.49 8.82 2.27
CA PRO A 96 -15.58 8.71 3.23
C PRO A 96 -15.12 8.20 4.61
N LEU A 97 -13.83 7.90 4.77
CA LEU A 97 -13.26 7.42 6.02
C LEU A 97 -12.88 8.56 6.98
N PHE A 98 -12.73 9.79 6.49
CA PHE A 98 -12.33 10.92 7.30
C PHE A 98 -13.54 11.78 7.68
N ASN A 99 -13.72 12.03 8.97
CA ASN A 99 -14.72 12.95 9.48
C ASN A 99 -14.06 14.31 9.73
N GLU A 100 -14.29 15.28 8.84
CA GLU A 100 -13.70 16.62 8.95
C GLU A 100 -14.19 17.42 10.17
N ALA A 101 -15.38 17.12 10.68
CA ALA A 101 -15.94 17.82 11.84
C ALA A 101 -15.26 17.39 13.16
N THR A 102 -14.83 16.13 13.25
CA THR A 102 -14.19 15.58 14.46
C THR A 102 -12.68 15.37 14.29
N GLY A 103 -12.17 15.32 13.07
CA GLY A 103 -10.79 14.97 12.74
C GLY A 103 -10.50 13.46 12.83
N GLU A 104 -11.52 12.63 13.00
CA GLU A 104 -11.35 11.18 13.17
C GLU A 104 -11.30 10.44 11.82
N THR A 105 -10.49 9.38 11.75
CA THR A 105 -10.45 8.47 10.59
C THR A 105 -10.96 7.09 11.01
N LYS A 106 -11.87 6.52 10.21
CA LYS A 106 -12.36 5.16 10.39
C LYS A 106 -11.51 4.14 9.62
N ASP A 107 -11.31 2.96 10.20
CA ASP A 107 -10.70 1.84 9.51
C ASP A 107 -11.55 1.39 8.31
N ARG A 108 -10.88 1.06 7.20
CA ARG A 108 -11.56 0.72 5.95
C ARG A 108 -12.35 -0.58 6.07
N LEU A 109 -11.76 -1.64 6.64
CA LEU A 109 -12.45 -2.93 6.79
C LEU A 109 -13.70 -2.74 7.66
N GLU A 110 -13.58 -2.00 8.77
CA GLU A 110 -14.73 -1.68 9.61
C GLU A 110 -15.82 -0.92 8.83
N TYR A 111 -15.45 0.15 8.12
CA TYR A 111 -16.37 0.96 7.33
C TYR A 111 -17.11 0.13 6.29
N VAL A 112 -16.39 -0.66 5.50
CA VAL A 112 -17.00 -1.44 4.43
C VAL A 112 -17.82 -2.60 4.98
N TYR A 113 -17.39 -3.27 6.05
CA TYR A 113 -18.19 -4.33 6.68
C TYR A 113 -19.48 -3.83 7.31
N GLN A 114 -19.50 -2.60 7.83
CA GLN A 114 -20.72 -1.96 8.32
C GLN A 114 -21.71 -1.72 7.17
N LYS A 115 -21.20 -1.32 6.01
CA LYS A 115 -22.01 -0.97 4.84
C LYS A 115 -22.44 -2.18 4.00
N GLN A 116 -21.54 -3.15 3.88
CA GLN A 116 -21.65 -4.36 3.04
C GLN A 116 -21.42 -5.60 3.92
N PRO A 117 -22.34 -5.96 4.83
CA PRO A 117 -22.12 -7.05 5.78
C PRO A 117 -21.90 -8.43 5.12
N GLU A 118 -22.34 -8.61 3.89
CA GLU A 118 -22.15 -9.78 3.05
C GLU A 118 -20.69 -9.98 2.66
N SER A 119 -19.93 -8.89 2.53
CA SER A 119 -18.48 -8.94 2.27
C SER A 119 -17.73 -9.55 3.45
N LYS A 120 -18.14 -9.22 4.68
CA LYS A 120 -17.58 -9.81 5.90
C LYS A 120 -17.82 -11.32 5.94
N LYS A 121 -19.05 -11.76 5.69
CA LYS A 121 -19.40 -13.19 5.70
C LYS A 121 -18.58 -13.94 4.64
N ALA A 122 -18.56 -13.44 3.42
CA ALA A 122 -17.80 -14.05 2.33
C ALA A 122 -16.30 -14.15 2.64
N CYS A 123 -15.71 -13.13 3.27
CA CYS A 123 -14.28 -13.14 3.59
C CYS A 123 -13.90 -13.93 4.84
N LEU A 124 -14.80 -14.08 5.80
CA LEU A 124 -14.60 -14.99 6.92
C LEU A 124 -14.66 -16.45 6.47
N GLU A 125 -15.56 -16.78 5.54
CA GLU A 125 -15.68 -18.12 4.97
C GLU A 125 -14.52 -18.45 4.03
N ALA A 126 -14.04 -17.48 3.24
CA ALA A 126 -12.88 -17.65 2.37
C ALA A 126 -11.56 -17.81 3.14
N GLY A 127 -11.43 -17.19 4.32
CA GLY A 127 -10.25 -17.34 5.19
C GLY A 127 -10.12 -18.71 5.87
N ALA A 128 -11.15 -19.56 5.80
CA ALA A 128 -11.14 -20.93 6.34
C ALA A 128 -10.70 -21.99 5.31
N ALA A 129 -10.57 -21.64 4.03
CA ALA A 129 -10.12 -22.56 3.00
C ALA A 129 -8.60 -22.41 2.77
N PRO A 130 -7.78 -23.48 2.90
CA PRO A 130 -6.38 -23.42 2.51
C PRO A 130 -6.30 -23.21 0.99
N GLN A 131 -5.64 -22.12 0.58
CA GLN A 131 -5.33 -21.82 -0.81
C GLN A 131 -4.42 -22.93 -1.37
N GLY A 132 -5.01 -23.87 -2.10
CA GLY A 132 -4.31 -24.97 -2.74
C GLY A 132 -4.83 -25.19 -4.15
N LYS A 133 -4.09 -24.69 -5.15
CA LYS A 133 -3.86 -25.42 -6.40
C LYS A 133 -2.66 -24.89 -7.16
#